data_AF-A0A1Y1N196-F1
#
_entry.id   AF-A0A1Y1N196-F1
#
_cell.length_a   1.000
_cell.length_b   1.000
_cell.length_c   1.000
_cell.angle_alpha   90.00
_cell.angle_beta   90.00
_cell.angle_gamma   90.00
#
_symmetry.space_group_name_H-M   'P 1'
#
loop_
_entity.id
_entity.type
_entity.pdbx_description
1 polymer ?
#
loop_
_entity_poly.entity_id
_entity_poly.type
_entity_poly.pdbx_seq_one_letter_code
_entity_poly.pdbx_strand_id
1 'polypeptide(L)'
;GEVGASVSCAANGTRWLHEWKVDVAKGDPVVLKKLINRDWKTGEPVSVYDLDDYEERWGYVYNMFHRQYMHSMLKDSALEEKGEGTPARLVVNHKCKNVDVEAGTITFDNGVTA
;
A
#
# COMPACT_ATOMS: atom_id res chain seq x y z
N GLY A 1 10.05 4.26 6.20
CA GLY A 1 10.25 5.15 5.05
C GLY A 1 10.51 4.27 3.86
N GLU A 2 9.88 4.55 2.73
CA GLU A 2 9.96 3.70 1.53
C GLU A 2 10.82 4.34 0.43
N VAL A 3 11.33 3.50 -0.47
CA VAL A 3 12.12 3.94 -1.62
C VAL A 3 11.22 4.60 -2.67
N GLY A 4 11.70 5.66 -3.32
CA GLY A 4 10.96 6.40 -4.32
C GLY A 4 10.81 5.66 -5.65
N ALA A 5 9.80 4.79 -5.74
CA ALA A 5 9.41 4.09 -6.96
C ALA A 5 7.90 3.85 -6.96
N SER A 6 7.32 3.51 -8.11
CA SER A 6 5.90 3.22 -8.21
C SER A 6 5.53 1.88 -7.57
N VAL A 7 4.32 1.76 -7.05
CA VAL A 7 3.67 0.52 -6.64
C VAL A 7 2.25 0.47 -7.21
N SER A 8 1.88 -0.70 -7.68
CA SER A 8 0.58 -1.01 -8.25
C SER A 8 -0.39 -1.46 -7.16
N CYS A 9 -1.59 -0.87 -7.14
CA CYS A 9 -2.68 -1.24 -6.24
C CYS A 9 -3.93 -1.51 -7.09
N ALA A 10 -4.13 -2.78 -7.42
CA ALA A 10 -5.29 -3.24 -8.19
C ALA A 10 -6.60 -3.14 -7.37
N ALA A 11 -7.75 -3.42 -8.00
CA ALA A 11 -9.07 -3.25 -7.40
C ALA A 11 -9.22 -3.90 -6.01
N ASN A 12 -8.64 -5.08 -5.80
CA ASN A 12 -8.67 -5.77 -4.50
C ASN A 12 -7.92 -5.02 -3.39
N GLY A 13 -6.82 -4.34 -3.73
CA GLY A 13 -6.11 -3.46 -2.80
C GLY A 13 -6.84 -2.15 -2.60
N THR A 14 -7.28 -1.50 -3.68
CA THR A 14 -8.05 -0.25 -3.64
C THR A 14 -9.29 -0.40 -2.78
N ARG A 15 -10.02 -1.52 -2.90
CA ARG A 15 -11.16 -1.84 -2.03
C ARG A 15 -10.84 -1.66 -0.55
N TRP A 16 -9.74 -2.25 -0.06
CA TRP A 16 -9.37 -2.16 1.35
C TRP A 16 -9.00 -0.74 1.78
N LEU A 17 -8.42 0.07 0.90
CA LEU A 17 -8.19 1.49 1.20
C LEU A 17 -9.50 2.22 1.50
N HIS A 18 -10.57 1.93 0.74
CA HIS A 18 -11.90 2.49 1.00
C HIS A 18 -12.56 1.92 2.25
N GLU A 19 -12.51 0.61 2.44
CA GLU A 19 -13.11 -0.06 3.61
C GLU A 19 -12.45 0.40 4.93
N TRP A 20 -11.13 0.65 4.90
CA TRP A 20 -10.38 1.20 6.04
C TRP A 20 -10.44 2.73 6.13
N LYS A 21 -11.22 3.39 5.27
CA LYS A 21 -11.41 4.85 5.25
C LYS A 21 -10.10 5.63 5.14
N VAL A 22 -9.13 5.06 4.43
CA VAL A 22 -7.86 5.72 4.14
C VAL A 22 -8.11 6.88 3.20
N ASP A 23 -7.49 8.03 3.46
CA ASP A 23 -7.55 9.20 2.58
C ASP A 23 -6.68 8.96 1.33
N VAL A 24 -7.26 8.28 0.34
CA VAL A 24 -6.59 7.88 -0.91
C VAL A 24 -5.98 9.07 -1.66
N ALA A 25 -6.55 10.27 -1.52
CA ALA A 25 -6.06 11.46 -2.20
C ALA A 25 -4.66 11.88 -1.72
N LYS A 26 -4.30 11.61 -0.45
CA LYS A 26 -2.94 11.85 0.07
C LYS A 26 -1.88 10.99 -0.61
N GLY A 27 -2.27 9.86 -1.18
CA GLY A 27 -1.37 9.00 -1.94
C GLY A 27 -0.98 9.56 -3.31
N ASP A 28 -1.69 10.60 -3.79
CA ASP A 28 -1.57 11.18 -5.14
C ASP A 28 -1.45 10.11 -6.25
N PRO A 29 -2.42 9.18 -6.35
CA PRO A 29 -2.35 8.11 -7.35
C PRO A 29 -2.62 8.62 -8.76
N VAL A 30 -2.08 7.90 -9.73
CA VAL A 30 -2.60 7.91 -11.10
C VAL A 30 -3.39 6.64 -11.38
N VAL A 31 -4.47 6.74 -12.16
CA VAL A 31 -5.27 5.58 -12.55
C VAL A 31 -4.66 4.94 -13.79
N LEU A 32 -4.34 3.65 -13.71
CA LEU A 32 -3.79 2.89 -14.82
C LEU A 32 -4.85 2.73 -15.93
N LYS A 33 -4.51 3.13 -17.16
CA LYS A 33 -5.43 3.09 -18.32
C LYS A 33 -5.18 1.94 -19.28
N LYS A 34 -3.91 1.63 -19.54
CA LYS A 34 -3.51 0.61 -20.52
C LYS A 34 -2.27 -0.13 -20.04
N LEU A 35 -2.21 -1.42 -20.31
CA LEU A 35 -1.00 -2.23 -20.21
C LEU A 35 -0.50 -2.51 -21.62
N ILE A 36 0.69 -2.02 -21.95
CA ILE A 36 1.27 -2.15 -23.28
C ILE A 36 2.56 -2.95 -23.16
N ASN A 37 2.57 -4.15 -23.73
CA ASN A 37 3.78 -4.94 -23.89
C ASN A 37 4.44 -4.56 -25.22
N ARG A 38 5.74 -4.27 -25.20
CA ARG A 38 6.51 -3.86 -26.40
C ARG A 38 7.68 -4.78 -26.62
N ASP A 39 7.98 -5.06 -27.88
CA ASP A 39 9.20 -5.77 -28.24
C ASP A 39 10.42 -4.94 -27.81
N TRP A 40 11.36 -5.57 -27.13
CA TRP A 40 12.53 -4.88 -26.58
C TRP A 40 13.46 -4.30 -27.66
N LYS A 41 13.55 -4.93 -28.84
CA LYS A 41 14.48 -4.52 -29.90
C LYS A 41 13.89 -3.41 -30.78
N THR A 42 12.61 -3.52 -31.12
CA THR A 42 11.95 -2.59 -32.07
C THR A 42 11.13 -1.52 -31.36
N GLY A 43 10.68 -1.76 -30.13
CA GLY A 43 9.72 -0.91 -29.42
C GLY A 43 8.27 -1.05 -29.91
N GLU A 44 8.01 -1.88 -30.92
CA GLU A 44 6.67 -2.09 -31.47
C GLU A 44 5.77 -2.81 -30.44
N PRO A 45 4.48 -2.43 -30.35
CA PRO A 45 3.57 -3.09 -29.42
C PRO A 45 3.33 -4.54 -29.83
N VAL A 46 3.62 -5.46 -28.91
CA VAL A 46 3.29 -6.89 -29.04
C VAL A 46 1.85 -7.12 -28.60
N SER A 47 1.41 -6.45 -27.54
CA SER A 47 0.02 -6.47 -27.09
C SER A 47 -0.35 -5.16 -26.39
N VAL A 48 -1.61 -4.77 -26.55
CA VAL A 48 -2.23 -3.62 -25.88
C VAL A 48 -3.47 -4.12 -25.17
N TYR A 49 -3.55 -3.89 -23.87
CA TYR A 49 -4.70 -4.23 -23.04
C TYR A 49 -5.28 -2.96 -22.43
N ASP A 50 -6.51 -2.63 -22.83
CA ASP A 50 -7.26 -1.48 -22.33
C ASP A 50 -7.97 -1.82 -21.02
N LEU A 51 -8.01 -0.86 -20.09
CA LEU A 51 -8.62 -1.00 -18.76
C LEU A 51 -9.83 -0.06 -18.60
N ASP A 52 -10.46 0.35 -19.70
CA ASP A 52 -11.57 1.30 -19.67
C ASP A 52 -12.82 0.74 -18.95
N ASP A 53 -13.04 -0.58 -19.01
CA ASP A 53 -14.12 -1.29 -18.32
C ASP A 53 -13.71 -1.83 -16.93
N TYR A 54 -12.49 -1.53 -16.47
CA TYR A 54 -11.92 -2.18 -15.29
C TYR A 54 -12.69 -1.87 -14.00
N GLU A 55 -13.02 -0.61 -13.77
CA GLU A 55 -13.78 -0.21 -12.57
C GLU A 55 -15.21 -0.77 -12.60
N GLU A 56 -15.87 -0.80 -13.76
CA GLU A 56 -17.19 -1.41 -13.91
C GLU A 56 -17.17 -2.90 -13.54
N ARG A 57 -16.13 -3.62 -13.97
CA ARG A 57 -16.00 -5.06 -13.73
C ARG A 57 -15.58 -5.43 -12.32
N TRP A 58 -14.75 -4.61 -11.69
CA TRP A 58 -14.11 -4.95 -10.41
C TRP A 58 -14.56 -4.06 -9.24
N GLY A 59 -15.38 -3.05 -9.51
CA GLY A 59 -15.96 -2.11 -8.55
C GLY A 59 -15.01 -1.01 -8.06
N TYR A 60 -13.72 -1.08 -8.42
CA TYR A 60 -12.70 -0.14 -7.96
C TYR A 60 -11.63 0.09 -9.04
N VAL A 61 -11.07 1.30 -9.08
CA VAL A 61 -9.98 1.66 -9.98
C VAL A 61 -8.67 0.93 -9.67
N TYR A 62 -7.83 0.78 -10.69
CA TYR A 62 -6.44 0.35 -10.55
C TYR A 62 -5.55 1.57 -10.31
N ASN A 63 -5.15 1.78 -9.04
CA ASN A 63 -4.27 2.87 -8.65
C ASN A 63 -2.79 2.53 -8.84
N MET A 64 -2.02 3.53 -9.25
CA MET A 64 -0.56 3.53 -9.24
C MET A 64 -0.10 4.62 -8.29
N PHE A 65 0.56 4.25 -7.20
CA PHE A 65 1.07 5.20 -6.21
C PHE A 65 2.59 5.30 -6.28
N HIS A 66 3.15 6.41 -5.82
CA HIS A 66 4.53 6.44 -5.37
C HIS A 66 4.63 5.76 -3.99
N ARG A 67 5.52 4.77 -3.81
CA ARG A 67 5.61 3.96 -2.57
C ARG A 67 5.74 4.81 -1.31
N GLN A 68 6.51 5.89 -1.37
CA GLN A 68 6.66 6.82 -0.24
C GLN A 68 5.35 7.51 0.14
N TYR A 69 4.50 7.84 -0.84
CA TYR A 69 3.21 8.48 -0.60
C TYR A 69 2.18 7.46 -0.10
N MET A 70 2.12 6.27 -0.71
CA MET A 70 1.27 5.19 -0.20
C MET A 70 1.62 4.82 1.25
N HIS A 71 2.91 4.68 1.57
CA HIS A 71 3.36 4.43 2.95
C HIS A 71 2.97 5.58 3.89
N SER A 72 3.19 6.83 3.48
CA SER A 72 2.86 7.99 4.34
C SER A 72 1.35 8.09 4.59
N MET A 73 0.55 7.93 3.54
CA MET A 73 -0.92 7.87 3.59
C MET A 73 -1.41 6.80 4.57
N LEU A 74 -0.92 5.56 4.45
CA LEU A 74 -1.32 4.46 5.34
C LEU A 74 -0.86 4.69 6.78
N LYS A 75 0.36 5.18 6.96
CA LYS A 75 0.91 5.50 8.29
C LYS A 75 0.07 6.59 8.95
N ASP A 76 -0.31 7.63 8.22
CA ASP A 76 -1.11 8.72 8.76
C ASP A 76 -2.49 8.21 9.19
N SER A 77 -3.16 7.38 8.38
CA SER A 77 -4.44 6.75 8.76
C SER A 77 -4.32 5.79 9.95
N ALA A 78 -3.21 5.08 10.11
CA ALA A 78 -3.01 4.18 11.25
C ALA A 78 -2.76 4.93 12.57
N LEU A 79 -2.24 6.17 12.52
CA LEU A 79 -1.82 6.95 13.69
C LEU A 79 -2.77 8.09 14.03
N GLU A 80 -3.80 8.35 13.22
CA GLU A 80 -4.69 9.49 13.43
C GLU A 80 -5.71 9.25 14.56
N GLU A 81 -5.91 10.28 15.38
CA GLU A 81 -6.88 10.26 16.50
C GLU A 81 -8.34 10.33 16.03
N LYS A 82 -8.57 10.79 14.80
CA LYS A 82 -9.93 11.04 14.25
C LYS A 82 -10.54 9.81 13.56
N GLY A 83 -9.74 8.76 13.35
CA GLY A 83 -10.16 7.53 12.70
C GLY A 83 -11.02 6.65 13.60
N GLU A 84 -11.47 5.52 13.08
CA GLU A 84 -12.21 4.53 13.85
C GLU A 84 -11.25 3.59 14.60
N GLY A 85 -11.53 3.35 15.88
CA GLY A 85 -10.74 2.48 16.73
C GLY A 85 -9.62 3.20 17.49
N THR A 86 -8.79 2.43 18.19
CA THR A 86 -7.65 2.96 18.93
C THR A 86 -6.48 3.22 17.97
N PRO A 87 -5.92 4.43 17.90
CA PRO A 87 -4.77 4.72 17.05
C PRO A 87 -3.59 3.80 17.38
N ALA A 88 -2.89 3.34 16.34
CA ALA A 88 -1.70 2.55 16.52
C ALA A 88 -0.58 3.38 17.16
N ARG A 89 0.33 2.73 17.88
CA ARG A 89 1.55 3.35 18.39
C ARG A 89 2.75 2.86 17.61
N LEU A 90 3.36 3.72 16.81
CA LEU A 90 4.57 3.39 16.06
C LEU A 90 5.82 3.65 16.91
N VAL A 91 6.50 2.59 17.32
CA VAL A 91 7.80 2.67 18.00
C VAL A 91 8.88 2.16 17.06
N VAL A 92 9.80 3.03 16.67
CA VAL A 92 10.90 2.70 15.76
C VAL A 92 12.14 2.22 16.54
N ASN A 93 13.14 1.68 15.84
CA ASN A 93 14.37 1.14 16.45
C ASN A 93 14.14 -0.03 17.42
N HIS A 94 13.04 -0.78 17.22
CA HIS A 94 12.68 -1.98 17.98
C HIS A 94 12.68 -3.18 17.03
N LYS A 95 13.88 -3.62 16.60
CA LYS A 95 14.00 -4.81 15.76
C LYS A 95 13.61 -6.05 16.57
N CYS A 96 12.58 -6.76 16.12
CA CYS A 96 12.10 -7.97 16.77
C CYS A 96 13.20 -9.05 16.78
N LYS A 97 13.47 -9.61 17.96
CA LYS A 97 14.46 -10.67 18.18
C LYS A 97 13.80 -12.02 18.45
N ASN A 98 12.74 -12.05 19.25
CA ASN A 98 11.99 -13.26 19.58
C ASN A 98 10.50 -12.94 19.81
N VAL A 99 9.63 -13.90 19.51
CA VAL A 99 8.20 -13.86 19.83
C VAL A 99 7.87 -15.14 20.58
N ASP A 100 7.53 -15.01 21.86
CA ASP A 100 6.96 -16.10 22.65
C ASP A 100 5.44 -16.01 22.58
N VAL A 101 4.85 -16.90 21.78
CA VAL A 101 3.40 -16.92 21.54
C VAL A 101 2.64 -17.44 22.76
N GLU A 102 3.21 -18.35 23.53
CA GLU A 102 2.55 -18.92 24.72
C GLU A 102 2.53 -17.90 25.87
N ALA A 103 3.65 -17.21 26.09
CA ALA A 103 3.74 -16.14 27.09
C ALA A 103 3.18 -14.79 26.59
N GLY A 104 2.85 -14.67 25.30
CA GLY A 104 2.37 -13.43 24.69
C GLY A 104 3.38 -12.29 24.76
N THR A 105 4.68 -12.59 24.68
CA THR A 105 5.77 -11.61 24.88
C THR A 105 6.65 -11.49 23.65
N ILE A 106 6.99 -10.27 23.26
CA ILE A 106 7.94 -9.96 22.19
C ILE A 106 9.21 -9.39 22.82
N THR A 107 10.38 -9.92 22.44
CA THR A 107 11.67 -9.36 22.83
C THR A 107 12.34 -8.68 21.63
N PHE A 108 12.89 -7.49 21.84
CA PHE A 108 13.58 -6.69 20.82
C PHE A 108 15.10 -6.68 21.03
N ASP A 109 15.87 -6.42 19.97
CA ASP A 109 17.35 -6.37 20.01
C ASP A 109 17.91 -5.32 21.00
N ASN A 110 17.11 -4.29 21.33
CA ASN A 110 17.48 -3.24 22.29
C ASN A 110 17.19 -3.61 23.76
N GLY A 111 16.73 -4.84 24.04
CA GLY A 111 16.42 -5.32 25.38
C GLY A 111 15.02 -4.97 25.91
N VAL A 112 14.24 -4.17 25.17
CA VAL A 112 12.83 -3.89 25.52
C VAL A 112 11.96 -5.13 25.26
N THR A 113 10.88 -5.27 26.04
CA THR A 113 9.83 -6.27 25.83
C THR A 113 8.46 -5.61 25.66
N ALA A 114 7.57 -6.24 24.89
CA ALA A 114 6.17 -5.85 24.73
C ALA A 114 5.24 -7.05 24.94
#